data_AF-A0A2V8NGU9-F1
#
_entry.id   AF-A0A2V8NGU9-F1
#
_cell.length_a   1.000
_cell.length_b   1.000
_cell.length_c   1.000
_cell.angle_alpha   90.00
_cell.angle_beta   90.00
_cell.angle_gamma   90.00
#
_symmetry.space_group_name_H-M   'P 1'
#
loop_
_entity.id
_entity.type
_entity.pdbx_description
1 polymer ?
#
loop_
_entity_poly.entity_id
_entity_poly.type
_entity_poly.pdbx_seq_one_letter_code
_entity_poly.pdbx_strand_id
1 'polypeptide(L)'
;DLKSGRYIFIDERADARQREALQRIAARVIERVSAEDVEKKTKEIAEHVRYALVEQSYDDRRNHLKVAGLGEFDSDYVMGMDRNSPVVVRNNTTWRVRETIKAKTKFYRVHLGSDVIDTKDTNSNQAEFEYTDATDFGGTVEWNCGVDANHAAGEQACH
;
A
#
# COMPACT_ATOMS: atom_id res chain seq x y z
N ASP A 1 -21.87 -12.22 6.12
CA ASP A 1 -22.09 -11.79 4.73
C ASP A 1 -20.93 -10.87 4.35
N LEU A 2 -19.90 -11.40 3.70
CA LEU A 2 -18.70 -10.65 3.29
C LEU A 2 -19.04 -9.72 2.13
N LYS A 3 -19.68 -8.59 2.44
CA LYS A 3 -19.86 -7.51 1.46
C LYS A 3 -18.79 -6.43 1.60
N SER A 4 -18.08 -6.35 2.73
CA SER A 4 -16.92 -5.48 2.95
C SER A 4 -16.24 -5.77 4.31
N GLY A 5 -14.93 -5.51 4.42
CA GLY A 5 -14.16 -5.68 5.66
C GLY A 5 -12.71 -5.25 5.47
N ARG A 6 -11.99 -5.03 6.59
CA ARG A 6 -10.55 -4.69 6.59
C ARG A 6 -9.78 -5.82 7.27
N TYR A 7 -8.70 -6.26 6.63
CA TYR A 7 -7.85 -7.35 7.13
C TYR A 7 -6.41 -6.88 7.19
N ILE A 8 -5.77 -7.13 8.32
CA ILE A 8 -4.40 -6.71 8.58
C ILE A 8 -3.59 -7.95 8.92
N PHE A 9 -2.59 -8.22 8.10
CA PHE A 9 -1.63 -9.30 8.35
C PHE A 9 -0.31 -8.69 8.79
N ILE A 10 0.21 -9.14 9.93
CA ILE A 10 1.56 -8.81 10.40
C ILE A 10 2.39 -10.09 10.33
N ASP A 11 3.61 -9.99 9.81
CA ASP A 11 4.50 -11.13 9.72
C ASP A 11 4.74 -11.75 11.10
N GLU A 12 4.55 -13.06 11.23
CA GLU A 12 4.70 -13.77 12.49
C GLU A 12 6.13 -13.73 13.05
N ARG A 13 7.13 -13.50 12.19
CA ARG A 13 8.55 -13.36 12.58
C ARG A 13 8.86 -11.99 13.21
N ALA A 14 7.95 -11.02 13.13
CA ALA A 14 8.13 -9.74 13.79
C ALA A 14 8.21 -9.94 15.31
N ASP A 15 9.19 -9.30 15.96
CA ASP A 15 9.30 -9.30 17.42
C ASP A 15 8.23 -8.41 18.08
N ALA A 16 8.16 -8.42 19.42
CA ALA A 16 7.14 -7.67 20.15
C ALA A 16 7.15 -6.16 19.86
N ARG A 17 8.34 -5.56 19.73
CA ARG A 17 8.50 -4.12 19.46
C ARG A 17 8.12 -3.79 18.02
N GLN A 18 8.52 -4.64 17.08
CA GLN A 18 8.15 -4.51 15.67
C GLN A 18 6.64 -4.65 15.48
N ARG A 19 6.00 -5.61 16.17
CA ARG A 19 4.54 -5.79 16.11
C ARG A 19 3.81 -4.55 16.62
N GLU A 20 4.21 -4.00 17.76
CA GLU A 20 3.60 -2.77 18.28
C GLU A 20 3.74 -1.60 17.30
N ALA A 21 4.94 -1.42 16.73
CA ALA A 21 5.18 -0.39 15.74
C ALA A 21 4.31 -0.58 14.48
N LEU A 22 4.25 -1.81 13.95
CA LEU A 22 3.43 -2.14 12.78
C LEU A 22 1.93 -1.95 13.03
N GLN A 23 1.44 -2.21 14.24
CA GLN A 23 0.05 -1.93 14.62
C GLN A 23 -0.24 -0.42 14.65
N ARG A 24 0.65 0.39 15.21
CA ARG A 24 0.53 1.86 15.20
C ARG A 24 0.58 2.42 13.77
N ILE A 25 1.43 1.85 12.90
CA ILE A 25 1.47 2.19 11.48
C ILE A 25 0.14 1.82 10.81
N ALA A 26 -0.37 0.62 11.04
CA ALA A 26 -1.65 0.18 10.49
C ALA A 26 -2.80 1.09 10.92
N ALA A 27 -2.83 1.52 12.19
CA ALA A 27 -3.80 2.48 12.72
C ALA A 27 -3.83 3.78 11.89
N ARG A 28 -2.64 4.34 11.65
CA ARG A 28 -2.48 5.59 10.90
C ARG A 28 -2.81 5.42 9.42
N VAL A 29 -2.34 4.34 8.80
CA VAL A 29 -2.54 4.09 7.36
C VAL A 29 -4.01 3.82 7.03
N ILE A 30 -4.70 3.05 7.87
CA ILE A 30 -6.07 2.60 7.60
C ILE A 30 -7.10 3.68 7.97
N GLU A 31 -6.93 4.30 9.14
CA GLU A 31 -7.95 5.22 9.67
C GLU A 31 -7.62 6.69 9.44
N ARG A 32 -6.39 7.03 8.98
CA ARG A 32 -5.93 8.42 8.78
C ARG A 32 -6.16 9.30 10.02
N VAL A 33 -5.92 8.73 11.19
CA VAL A 33 -6.18 9.38 12.48
C VAL A 33 -5.02 10.26 12.92
N SER A 34 -5.34 11.29 13.70
CA SER A 34 -4.37 12.21 14.31
C SER A 34 -3.39 11.45 15.22
N ALA A 35 -2.21 12.04 15.50
CA ALA A 35 -1.23 11.45 16.42
C ALA A 35 -1.83 11.14 17.81
N GLU A 36 -2.76 11.98 18.28
CA GLU A 36 -3.41 11.87 19.59
C GLU A 36 -4.39 10.69 19.64
N ASP A 37 -5.02 10.34 18.51
CA ASP A 37 -5.99 9.26 18.42
C ASP A 37 -5.37 7.89 18.09
N VAL A 38 -4.10 7.86 17.69
CA VAL A 38 -3.40 6.62 17.27
C VAL A 38 -3.48 5.54 18.33
N GLU A 39 -3.26 5.89 19.60
CA GLU A 39 -3.13 4.89 20.66
C GLU A 39 -4.47 4.20 20.97
N LYS A 40 -5.56 4.96 20.97
CA LYS A 40 -6.92 4.41 21.07
C LYS A 40 -7.23 3.50 19.88
N LYS A 41 -6.91 3.97 18.67
CA LYS A 41 -7.20 3.23 17.44
C LYS A 41 -6.33 1.99 17.29
N THR A 42 -5.08 2.01 17.76
CA THR A 42 -4.18 0.86 17.80
C THR A 42 -4.83 -0.33 18.51
N LYS A 43 -5.51 -0.08 19.64
CA LYS A 43 -6.23 -1.13 20.38
C LYS A 43 -7.41 -1.68 19.59
N GLU A 44 -8.18 -0.81 18.92
CA GLU A 44 -9.31 -1.22 18.08
C GLU A 44 -8.86 -2.08 16.90
N ILE A 45 -7.84 -1.67 16.13
CA ILE A 45 -7.37 -2.49 14.98
C ILE A 45 -6.55 -3.72 15.40
N ALA A 46 -5.99 -3.76 16.61
CA ALA A 46 -5.30 -4.95 17.12
C ALA A 46 -6.21 -6.20 17.16
N GLU A 47 -7.53 -6.02 17.33
CA GLU A 47 -8.51 -7.12 17.29
C GLU A 47 -8.65 -7.74 15.88
N HIS A 48 -8.32 -6.97 14.85
CA HIS A 48 -8.40 -7.36 13.45
C HIS A 48 -7.04 -7.79 12.86
N VAL A 49 -5.97 -7.67 13.64
CA VAL A 49 -4.63 -8.15 13.25
C VAL A 49 -4.59 -9.66 13.29
N ARG A 50 -3.99 -10.24 12.25
CA ARG A 50 -3.66 -11.65 12.17
C ARG A 50 -2.15 -11.79 11.99
N TYR A 51 -1.55 -12.68 12.75
CA TYR A 51 -0.15 -13.02 12.59
C TYR A 51 -0.05 -14.25 11.69
N ALA A 52 0.73 -14.12 10.62
CA ALA A 52 0.99 -15.21 9.69
C ALA A 52 2.34 -14.98 9.03
N LEU A 53 2.99 -16.03 8.53
CA LEU A 53 4.15 -15.88 7.67
C LEU A 53 3.76 -15.11 6.41
N VAL A 54 4.44 -13.98 6.17
CA VAL A 54 4.27 -13.15 4.98
C VAL A 54 5.51 -13.29 4.11
N GLU A 55 5.35 -13.87 2.93
CA GLU A 55 6.41 -14.02 1.95
C GLU A 55 6.13 -13.05 0.80
N GLN A 56 7.00 -12.08 0.61
CA GLN A 56 6.95 -11.19 -0.55
C GLN A 56 8.15 -11.47 -1.44
N SER A 57 7.91 -11.59 -2.73
CA SER A 57 8.94 -11.65 -3.75
C SER A 57 8.56 -10.74 -4.91
N TYR A 58 9.52 -10.00 -5.43
CA TYR A 58 9.33 -9.16 -6.60
C TYR A 58 10.62 -9.12 -7.41
N ASP A 59 10.47 -8.96 -8.71
CA ASP A 59 11.56 -8.78 -9.66
C ASP A 59 11.27 -7.57 -10.56
N ASP A 60 11.93 -7.46 -11.70
CA ASP A 60 11.75 -6.37 -12.66
C ASP A 60 10.44 -6.46 -13.46
N ARG A 61 9.63 -7.53 -13.28
CA ARG A 61 8.42 -7.80 -14.07
C ARG A 61 7.21 -8.25 -13.27
N ARG A 62 7.36 -8.66 -12.01
CA ARG A 62 6.32 -9.32 -11.22
C ARG A 62 6.40 -8.93 -9.75
N ASN A 63 5.26 -8.90 -9.09
CA ASN A 63 5.16 -8.85 -7.63
C ASN A 63 4.26 -9.98 -7.14
N HIS A 64 4.76 -10.70 -6.15
CA HIS A 64 4.08 -11.82 -5.53
C HIS A 64 4.11 -11.67 -4.02
N LEU A 65 2.97 -11.89 -3.39
CA LEU A 65 2.81 -11.84 -1.94
C LEU A 65 2.00 -13.06 -1.51
N LYS A 66 2.48 -13.79 -0.53
CA LYS A 66 1.80 -14.93 0.07
C LYS A 66 1.68 -14.73 1.57
N VAL A 67 0.48 -14.98 2.08
CA VAL A 67 0.16 -14.98 3.50
C VAL A 67 -0.20 -16.41 3.88
N ALA A 68 0.64 -17.07 4.66
CA ALA A 68 0.60 -18.52 4.84
C ALA A 68 -0.80 -19.04 5.23
N GLY A 69 -1.35 -19.92 4.37
CA GLY A 69 -2.68 -20.54 4.56
C GLY A 69 -3.87 -19.59 4.46
N LEU A 70 -3.63 -18.29 4.29
CA LEU A 70 -4.63 -17.23 4.37
C LEU A 70 -4.79 -16.47 3.07
N GLY A 71 -3.79 -16.47 2.18
CA GLY A 71 -3.96 -15.82 0.90
C GLY A 71 -2.70 -15.71 0.07
N GLU A 72 -2.90 -15.29 -1.17
CA GLU A 72 -1.86 -15.15 -2.17
C GLU A 72 -2.28 -14.10 -3.19
N PHE A 73 -1.32 -13.28 -3.58
CA PHE A 73 -1.45 -12.20 -4.54
C PHE A 73 -0.35 -12.32 -5.57
N ASP A 74 -0.71 -12.19 -6.83
CA ASP A 74 0.22 -12.22 -7.94
C ASP A 74 -0.13 -11.16 -8.98
N SER A 75 0.85 -10.41 -9.43
CA SER A 75 0.68 -9.42 -10.49
C SER A 75 1.90 -9.29 -11.40
N ASP A 76 1.61 -8.98 -12.67
CA ASP A 76 2.63 -8.61 -13.64
C ASP A 76 2.70 -7.10 -13.76
N TYR A 77 3.91 -6.56 -13.85
CA TYR A 77 4.10 -5.14 -14.14
C TYR A 77 3.61 -4.82 -15.55
N VAL A 78 2.93 -3.68 -15.65
CA VAL A 78 2.56 -3.13 -16.94
C VAL A 78 3.84 -2.58 -17.55
N MET A 79 4.34 -3.19 -18.62
CA MET A 79 5.55 -2.75 -19.29
C MET A 79 5.27 -1.56 -20.21
N GLY A 80 6.24 -0.65 -20.32
CA GLY A 80 6.23 0.44 -21.27
C GLY A 80 6.29 -0.05 -22.72
N MET A 81 6.21 0.89 -23.68
CA MET A 81 6.32 0.57 -25.10
C MET A 81 7.65 -0.11 -25.46
N ASP A 82 8.71 0.14 -24.68
CA ASP A 82 10.03 -0.48 -24.82
C ASP A 82 10.05 -1.97 -24.41
N ARG A 83 9.00 -2.47 -23.73
CA ARG A 83 8.87 -3.83 -23.16
C ARG A 83 9.93 -4.23 -22.13
N ASN A 84 10.80 -3.30 -21.77
CA ASN A 84 11.95 -3.51 -20.89
C ASN A 84 11.78 -2.80 -19.55
N SER A 85 11.10 -1.65 -19.54
CA SER A 85 10.89 -0.86 -18.33
C SER A 85 9.44 -0.94 -17.88
N PRO A 86 9.16 -1.13 -16.58
CA PRO A 86 7.80 -1.04 -16.07
C PRO A 86 7.25 0.39 -16.16
N VAL A 87 5.94 0.53 -16.32
CA VAL A 87 5.24 1.82 -16.27
C VAL A 87 5.23 2.30 -14.83
N VAL A 88 5.98 3.37 -14.59
CA VAL A 88 6.01 4.10 -13.34
C VAL A 88 4.98 5.21 -13.38
N VAL A 89 4.19 5.33 -12.32
CA VAL A 89 3.30 6.49 -12.12
C VAL A 89 3.62 7.21 -10.84
N ARG A 90 3.57 8.54 -10.94
CA ARG A 90 3.70 9.43 -9.79
C ARG A 90 2.41 9.40 -8.99
N ASN A 91 2.56 9.25 -7.69
CA ASN A 91 1.44 9.28 -6.77
C ASN A 91 0.94 10.73 -6.61
N ASN A 92 -0.35 10.97 -6.81
CA ASN A 92 -1.00 12.28 -6.60
C ASN A 92 -1.90 12.27 -5.35
N THR A 93 -1.58 11.43 -4.36
CA THR A 93 -2.38 11.26 -3.15
C THR A 93 -1.61 11.71 -1.91
N THR A 94 -2.28 11.76 -0.76
CA THR A 94 -1.74 12.13 0.57
C THR A 94 -0.61 11.23 1.09
N TRP A 95 -0.16 10.23 0.33
CA TRP A 95 0.92 9.33 0.75
C TRP A 95 2.21 9.74 0.07
N ARG A 96 3.30 9.89 0.85
CA ARG A 96 4.65 10.16 0.34
C ARG A 96 5.29 8.92 -0.30
N VAL A 97 4.56 8.29 -1.20
CA VAL A 97 5.07 7.25 -2.08
C VAL A 97 5.57 7.95 -3.33
N ARG A 98 6.89 8.11 -3.45
CA ARG A 98 7.49 8.96 -4.50
C ARG A 98 7.04 8.52 -5.88
N GLU A 99 7.10 7.21 -6.14
CA GLU A 99 6.75 6.62 -7.42
C GLU A 99 6.24 5.19 -7.20
N THR A 100 5.29 4.75 -8.03
CA THR A 100 4.70 3.40 -7.95
C THR A 100 4.78 2.70 -9.30
N ILE A 101 5.11 1.42 -9.30
CA ILE A 101 5.05 0.57 -10.49
C ILE A 101 3.62 0.07 -10.66
N LYS A 102 3.02 0.32 -11.82
CA LYS A 102 1.70 -0.22 -12.17
C LYS A 102 1.80 -1.70 -12.48
N ALA A 103 0.87 -2.47 -11.94
CA ALA A 103 0.76 -3.89 -12.16
C ALA A 103 -0.68 -4.31 -12.45
N LYS A 104 -0.83 -5.42 -13.17
CA LYS A 104 -2.12 -6.08 -13.42
C LYS A 104 -2.15 -7.38 -12.63
N THR A 105 -3.13 -7.51 -11.75
CA THR A 105 -3.32 -8.69 -10.92
C THR A 105 -3.66 -9.90 -11.79
N LYS A 106 -2.85 -10.95 -11.70
CA LYS A 106 -3.17 -12.29 -12.23
C LYS A 106 -4.25 -12.93 -11.38
N PHE A 107 -4.01 -12.96 -10.07
CA PHE A 107 -4.98 -13.41 -9.09
C PHE A 107 -4.70 -12.78 -7.71
N TYR A 108 -5.75 -12.64 -6.93
CA TYR A 108 -5.74 -12.30 -5.53
C TYR A 108 -6.72 -13.23 -4.83
N ARG A 109 -6.19 -14.14 -4.01
CA ARG A 109 -6.96 -15.09 -3.23
C ARG A 109 -6.75 -14.86 -1.75
N VAL A 110 -7.82 -14.80 -0.97
CA VAL A 110 -7.75 -14.72 0.49
C VAL A 110 -8.80 -15.63 1.11
N HIS A 111 -8.38 -16.45 2.07
CA HIS A 111 -9.18 -17.35 2.90
C HIS A 111 -9.36 -16.74 4.29
N LEU A 112 -10.61 -16.54 4.70
CA LEU A 112 -10.98 -15.95 5.99
C LEU A 112 -12.05 -16.81 6.65
N GLY A 113 -11.61 -17.74 7.50
CA GLY A 113 -12.51 -18.77 8.03
C GLY A 113 -13.03 -19.66 6.89
N SER A 114 -14.35 -19.76 6.74
CA SER A 114 -14.99 -20.52 5.65
C SER A 114 -15.05 -19.76 4.32
N ASP A 115 -14.80 -18.47 4.33
CA ASP A 115 -15.02 -17.62 3.18
C ASP A 115 -13.76 -17.48 2.31
N VAL A 116 -13.95 -17.35 1.00
CA VAL A 116 -12.88 -17.20 0.02
C VAL A 116 -13.17 -16.02 -0.89
N ILE A 117 -12.25 -15.07 -0.93
CA ILE A 117 -12.21 -14.00 -1.94
C ILE A 117 -11.25 -14.46 -3.03
N ASP A 118 -11.69 -14.52 -4.28
CA ASP A 118 -10.85 -14.81 -5.45
C ASP A 118 -11.16 -13.78 -6.54
N THR A 119 -10.18 -12.91 -6.82
CA THR A 119 -10.32 -11.84 -7.81
C THR A 119 -9.15 -11.87 -8.79
N LYS A 120 -9.39 -11.43 -10.02
CA LYS A 120 -8.41 -11.37 -11.10
C LYS A 120 -8.59 -10.08 -11.89
N ASP A 121 -7.61 -9.74 -12.72
CA ASP A 121 -7.67 -8.61 -13.65
C ASP A 121 -7.93 -7.25 -12.97
N THR A 122 -7.57 -7.12 -11.68
CA THR A 122 -7.63 -5.85 -10.95
C THR A 122 -6.34 -5.05 -11.11
N ASN A 123 -6.41 -3.75 -10.84
CA ASN A 123 -5.23 -2.88 -10.81
C ASN A 123 -4.47 -3.08 -9.49
N SER A 124 -3.16 -3.19 -9.57
CA SER A 124 -2.25 -3.19 -8.42
C SER A 124 -1.14 -2.16 -8.63
N ASN A 125 -0.58 -1.66 -7.54
CA ASN A 125 0.61 -0.81 -7.57
C ASN A 125 1.62 -1.32 -6.54
N GLN A 126 2.89 -1.33 -6.89
CA GLN A 126 4.00 -1.65 -5.98
C GLN A 126 4.85 -0.40 -5.76
N ALA A 127 5.26 -0.17 -4.51
CA ALA A 127 6.15 0.93 -4.16
C ALA A 127 6.85 0.69 -2.82
N GLU A 128 7.97 1.37 -2.64
CA GLU A 128 8.65 1.43 -1.34
C GLU A 128 8.00 2.48 -0.44
N PHE A 129 7.92 2.15 0.84
CA PHE A 129 7.37 3.04 1.87
C PHE A 129 8.39 3.17 3.01
N GLU A 130 8.81 4.40 3.27
CA GLU A 130 9.65 4.74 4.42
C GLU A 130 8.79 5.41 5.50
N TYR A 131 8.64 4.74 6.64
CA TYR A 131 7.96 5.32 7.79
C TYR A 131 8.88 6.32 8.50
N THR A 132 8.77 7.60 8.15
CA THR A 132 9.29 8.70 8.97
C THR A 132 8.12 9.39 9.65
N ASP A 133 8.30 9.91 10.86
CA ASP A 133 7.25 10.64 11.61
C ASP A 133 6.69 11.86 10.85
N ALA A 134 7.35 12.27 9.76
CA ALA A 134 6.91 13.29 8.81
C ALA A 134 5.97 12.76 7.70
N THR A 135 5.47 11.52 7.80
CA THR A 135 4.40 11.03 6.92
C THR A 135 3.11 11.74 7.34
N ASP A 136 2.80 12.85 6.69
CA ASP A 136 1.62 13.66 6.96
C ASP A 136 0.35 12.85 6.65
N PHE A 137 -0.42 12.52 7.69
CA PHE A 137 -1.67 11.77 7.56
C PHE A 137 -2.91 12.68 7.46
N GLY A 138 -2.77 14.01 7.28
CA GLY A 138 -3.96 14.86 7.19
C GLY A 138 -3.79 16.38 7.19
N GLY A 139 -2.62 16.95 6.90
CA GLY A 139 -2.49 18.36 6.57
C GLY A 139 -3.25 18.72 5.29
N THR A 140 -3.80 19.93 5.24
CA THR A 140 -4.39 20.48 4.01
C THR A 140 -3.36 20.39 2.89
N VAL A 141 -3.69 19.64 1.83
CA VAL A 141 -2.87 19.58 0.63
C VAL A 141 -2.92 20.96 -0.02
N GLU A 142 -1.96 21.83 0.30
CA GLU A 142 -1.66 22.96 -0.56
C GLU A 142 -1.12 22.39 -1.87
N TRP A 143 -1.95 22.47 -2.90
CA TRP A 143 -1.54 22.21 -4.27
C TRP A 143 -0.47 23.23 -4.64
N ASN A 144 0.80 22.90 -4.41
CA ASN A 144 1.91 23.66 -4.96
C ASN A 144 2.01 23.34 -6.46
N CYS A 145 1.32 24.14 -7.26
CA CYS A 145 1.64 24.27 -8.67
C CYS A 145 3.02 24.94 -8.79
N GLY A 146 4.05 24.10 -8.93
CA GLY A 146 5.34 24.53 -9.43
C GLY A 146 6.47 24.40 -8.42
N VAL A 147 7.10 23.23 -8.39
CA VAL A 147 8.53 23.08 -8.69
C VAL A 147 8.66 21.70 -9.34
N ASP A 148 9.32 21.58 -10.48
CA ASP A 148 9.57 20.33 -11.24
C ASP A 148 8.48 19.86 -12.24
N ALA A 149 7.69 20.80 -12.76
CA ALA A 149 7.16 20.62 -14.12
C ALA A 149 8.34 20.82 -15.09
N ASN A 150 8.59 19.80 -15.91
CA ASN A 150 9.60 19.75 -16.96
C ASN A 150 10.02 21.13 -17.50
N HIS A 151 11.32 21.37 -17.60
CA HIS A 151 11.96 22.38 -18.44
C HIS A 151 11.70 22.14 -19.95
N ALA A 152 10.46 21.82 -20.34
CA ALA A 152 10.03 21.57 -21.69
C ALA A 152 8.49 21.65 -21.81
N ALA A 153 7.90 22.78 -21.46
CA ALA A 153 6.68 23.33 -22.10
C ALA A 153 6.37 24.67 -21.44
N GLY A 154 6.05 25.65 -22.28
CA GLY A 154 6.05 27.07 -21.94
C GLY A 154 5.06 27.51 -20.87
N GLU A 155 5.33 28.74 -20.43
CA GLU A 155 4.56 29.58 -19.51
C GLU A 155 3.03 29.42 -19.68
N GLN A 156 2.36 28.94 -18.63
CA GLN A 156 0.98 29.31 -18.36
C GLN A 156 0.77 29.47 -16.86
N ALA A 157 0.43 30.70 -16.49
CA ALA A 157 0.22 31.17 -15.13
C ALA A 157 -1.01 30.52 -14.49
N CYS A 158 -0.90 30.18 -13.20
CA CYS A 158 -2.03 29.75 -12.37
C CYS A 158 -2.82 30.98 -11.89
N HIS A 159 -4.15 30.94 -12.03
CA HIS A 159 -5.10 31.87 -11.40
C HIS A 159 -5.77 31.20 -10.21
#